data_AF-A0A4R9EKM9-F1
#
_entry.id   AF-A0A4R9EKM9-F1
#
_cell.length_a   1.000
_cell.length_b   1.000
_cell.length_c   1.000
_cell.angle_alpha   90.00
_cell.angle_beta   90.00
_cell.angle_gamma   90.00
#
_symmetry.space_group_name_H-M   'P 1'
#
loop_
_entity.id
_entity.type
_entity.pdbx_description
1 polymer ?
#
loop_
_entity_poly.entity_id
_entity_poly.type
_entity_poly.pdbx_seq_one_letter_code
_entity_poly.pdbx_strand_id
1 'polypeptide(L)'
;MSADAARDPRPLVGEPLSLDLLNTRWMLDGVRQDLLTDTEGLGIWLTANGIADRFEADGRTLEHVLLARDAIASVVDAPGEAAGVARVNKILGHGRIRATLSEQGPGEEPEFKDASWGAAWLAARDYLGLLAAAPDRIRRCAHEACILHFFDTSRNGTRRWCSMAACGNRAKASRHYARSREG
;
A
#
# COMPACT_ATOMS: atom_id res chain seq x y z
N MET A 1 -7.86 -29.94 7.39
CA MET A 1 -8.78 -29.48 6.33
C MET A 1 -8.09 -28.34 5.61
N SER A 2 -7.53 -28.63 4.42
CA SER A 2 -6.71 -27.70 3.66
C SER A 2 -7.52 -26.51 3.18
N ALA A 3 -7.14 -25.31 3.62
CA ALA A 3 -7.40 -24.08 2.91
C ALA A 3 -6.13 -23.80 2.09
N ASP A 4 -6.21 -24.06 0.80
CA ASP A 4 -5.27 -23.48 -0.17
C ASP A 4 -5.44 -21.96 -0.01
N ALA A 5 -4.53 -21.32 0.74
CA ALA A 5 -4.57 -19.88 0.93
C ALA A 5 -4.47 -19.26 -0.46
N ALA A 6 -5.58 -18.68 -0.95
CA ALA A 6 -5.66 -18.08 -2.26
C ALA A 6 -4.46 -17.14 -2.42
N ARG A 7 -3.55 -17.50 -3.32
CA ARG A 7 -2.38 -16.70 -3.63
C ARG A 7 -2.84 -15.29 -3.97
N ASP A 8 -2.25 -14.30 -3.30
CA ASP A 8 -2.58 -12.90 -3.53
C ASP A 8 -2.54 -12.57 -5.04
N PRO A 9 -3.68 -12.16 -5.64
CA PRO A 9 -3.79 -11.97 -7.09
C PRO A 9 -3.11 -10.68 -7.55
N ARG A 10 -2.68 -9.81 -6.63
CA ARG A 10 -2.11 -8.51 -6.95
C ARG A 10 -0.77 -8.68 -7.69
N PRO A 11 -0.53 -7.88 -8.74
CA PRO A 11 0.72 -7.95 -9.51
C PRO A 11 1.93 -7.36 -8.79
N LEU A 12 1.73 -6.69 -7.65
CA LEU A 12 2.77 -6.11 -6.82
C LEU A 12 2.36 -6.24 -5.36
N VAL A 13 3.22 -6.88 -4.57
CA VAL A 13 3.09 -7.10 -3.13
C VAL A 13 4.42 -6.82 -2.45
N GLY A 14 4.40 -6.55 -1.14
CA GLY A 14 5.62 -6.37 -0.33
C GLY A 14 6.27 -5.00 -0.48
N GLU A 15 5.56 -4.02 -1.04
CA GLU A 15 5.89 -2.61 -0.87
C GLU A 15 5.58 -2.20 0.60
N PRO A 16 6.06 -1.05 1.08
CA PRO A 16 5.70 -0.57 2.42
C PRO A 16 4.17 -0.55 2.61
N LEU A 17 3.71 -0.83 3.84
CA LEU A 17 2.32 -1.15 4.14
C LEU A 17 1.32 -0.12 3.59
N SER A 18 1.67 1.16 3.64
CA SER A 18 0.87 2.27 3.09
C SER A 18 0.69 2.17 1.57
N LEU A 19 1.75 1.84 0.83
CA LEU A 19 1.72 1.70 -0.62
C LEU A 19 1.14 0.36 -1.05
N ASP A 20 1.43 -0.71 -0.32
CA ASP A 20 0.82 -2.02 -0.52
C ASP A 20 -0.71 -1.95 -0.39
N LEU A 21 -1.21 -1.15 0.57
CA LEU A 21 -2.63 -0.85 0.70
C LEU A 21 -3.20 -0.14 -0.54
N LEU A 22 -2.50 0.85 -1.11
CA LEU A 22 -2.95 1.48 -2.38
C LEU A 22 -2.99 0.47 -3.53
N ASN A 23 -2.01 -0.44 -3.55
CA ASN A 23 -1.86 -1.48 -4.57
C ASN A 23 -2.87 -2.63 -4.44
N THR A 24 -3.77 -2.60 -3.46
CA THR A 24 -4.98 -3.43 -3.47
C THR A 24 -5.93 -3.09 -4.61
N ARG A 25 -5.73 -1.96 -5.30
CA ARG A 25 -6.35 -1.62 -6.58
C ARG A 25 -5.31 -1.68 -7.69
N TRP A 26 -5.60 -2.39 -8.77
CA TRP A 26 -4.71 -2.49 -9.94
C TRP A 26 -5.49 -2.54 -11.25
N MET A 27 -4.77 -2.51 -12.38
CA MET A 27 -5.35 -2.68 -13.71
C MET A 27 -4.99 -4.07 -14.25
N LEU A 28 -6.00 -4.79 -14.75
CA LEU A 28 -5.86 -6.06 -15.48
C LEU A 28 -6.69 -5.96 -16.76
N ASP A 29 -6.03 -6.10 -17.91
CA ASP A 29 -6.66 -6.03 -19.24
C ASP A 29 -7.58 -4.81 -19.44
N GLY A 30 -7.12 -3.65 -18.94
CA GLY A 30 -7.86 -2.39 -19.03
C GLY A 30 -8.99 -2.22 -18.01
N VAL A 31 -9.26 -3.23 -17.18
CA VAL A 31 -10.28 -3.20 -16.13
C VAL A 31 -9.61 -2.97 -14.77
N ARG A 32 -10.19 -2.05 -13.98
CA ARG A 32 -9.76 -1.83 -12.60
C ARG A 32 -10.25 -2.98 -11.73
N GLN A 33 -9.31 -3.60 -11.03
CA GLN A 33 -9.53 -4.62 -10.02
C GLN A 33 -9.40 -4.01 -8.62
N ASP A 34 -10.08 -4.60 -7.64
CA ASP A 34 -10.00 -4.21 -6.23
C ASP A 34 -10.05 -5.48 -5.36
N LEU A 35 -9.00 -5.68 -4.55
CA LEU A 35 -8.92 -6.82 -3.62
C LEU A 35 -9.88 -6.62 -2.43
N LEU A 36 -10.06 -5.37 -1.96
CA LEU A 36 -10.78 -5.07 -0.72
C LEU A 36 -12.28 -4.86 -0.99
N THR A 37 -12.91 -5.82 -1.65
CA THR A 37 -14.36 -5.81 -1.91
C THR A 37 -15.16 -6.53 -0.81
N ASP A 38 -14.50 -7.40 -0.05
CA ASP A 38 -15.07 -8.17 1.05
C ASP A 38 -14.00 -8.50 2.11
N THR A 39 -14.41 -9.26 3.12
CA THR A 39 -13.54 -9.69 4.23
C THR A 39 -12.54 -10.77 3.82
N GLU A 40 -12.80 -11.54 2.76
CA GLU A 40 -11.84 -12.53 2.26
C GLU A 40 -10.63 -11.83 1.64
N GLY A 41 -10.87 -10.82 0.80
CA GLY A 41 -9.84 -9.95 0.26
C GLY A 41 -9.05 -9.20 1.34
N LEU A 42 -9.72 -8.75 2.40
CA LEU A 42 -9.03 -8.21 3.59
C LEU A 42 -8.11 -9.26 4.22
N GLY A 43 -8.58 -10.50 4.41
CA GLY A 43 -7.77 -11.58 4.98
C GLY A 43 -6.51 -11.87 4.17
N ILE A 44 -6.62 -11.85 2.83
CA ILE A 44 -5.48 -11.98 1.91
C ILE A 44 -4.47 -10.84 2.17
N TRP A 45 -4.95 -9.59 2.21
CA TRP A 45 -4.08 -8.43 2.42
C TRP A 45 -3.38 -8.44 3.79
N LEU A 46 -4.10 -8.79 4.87
CA LEU A 46 -3.54 -8.90 6.21
C LEU A 46 -2.46 -10.00 6.29
N THR A 47 -2.69 -11.13 5.61
CA THR A 47 -1.74 -12.24 5.54
C THR A 47 -0.49 -11.84 4.76
N ALA A 48 -0.66 -11.23 3.59
CA ALA A 48 0.45 -10.79 2.73
C ALA A 48 1.36 -9.77 3.44
N ASN A 49 0.82 -9.00 4.39
CA ASN A 49 1.56 -8.00 5.17
C ASN A 49 2.00 -8.50 6.56
N GLY A 50 1.80 -9.78 6.89
CA GLY A 50 2.24 -10.36 8.16
C GLY A 50 1.54 -9.81 9.41
N ILE A 51 0.30 -9.33 9.25
CA ILE A 51 -0.51 -8.74 10.34
C ILE A 51 -1.83 -9.47 10.60
N ALA A 52 -2.06 -10.62 9.96
CA ALA A 52 -3.26 -11.44 10.16
C ALA A 52 -3.41 -11.97 11.59
N ASP A 53 -2.31 -12.28 12.29
CA ASP A 53 -2.37 -12.73 13.69
C ASP A 53 -2.72 -11.60 14.67
N ARG A 54 -2.73 -10.34 14.19
CA ARG A 54 -2.95 -9.15 15.03
C ARG A 54 -4.32 -8.53 14.86
N PHE A 55 -4.96 -8.72 13.71
CA PHE A 55 -6.22 -8.07 13.36
C PHE A 55 -7.15 -9.04 12.64
N GLU A 56 -8.43 -9.02 13.02
CA GLU A 56 -9.44 -9.87 12.41
C GLU A 56 -9.85 -9.33 11.03
N ALA A 57 -10.08 -10.24 10.09
CA ALA A 57 -10.63 -9.91 8.78
C ALA A 57 -12.17 -9.78 8.87
N ASP A 58 -12.66 -8.76 9.58
CA ASP A 58 -14.08 -8.48 9.77
C ASP A 58 -14.55 -7.23 9.01
N GLY A 59 -15.86 -7.01 8.96
CA GLY A 59 -16.46 -5.89 8.23
C GLY A 59 -16.04 -4.51 8.76
N ARG A 60 -15.80 -4.38 10.07
CA ARG A 60 -15.35 -3.11 10.68
C ARG A 60 -13.91 -2.80 10.31
N THR A 61 -13.04 -3.79 10.36
CA THR A 61 -11.64 -3.65 9.97
C THR A 61 -11.54 -3.32 8.48
N LEU A 62 -12.38 -3.96 7.64
CA LEU A 62 -12.47 -3.63 6.22
C LEU A 62 -12.87 -2.16 6.00
N GLU A 63 -13.91 -1.69 6.69
CA GLU A 63 -14.35 -0.28 6.60
C GLU A 63 -13.21 0.69 6.96
N HIS A 64 -12.51 0.46 8.06
CA HIS A 64 -11.42 1.33 8.49
C HIS A 64 -10.22 1.27 7.54
N VAL A 65 -9.88 0.09 7.01
CA VAL A 65 -8.81 -0.07 6.02
C VAL A 65 -9.16 0.64 4.71
N LEU A 66 -10.42 0.60 4.28
CA LEU A 66 -10.91 1.36 3.12
C LEU A 66 -10.79 2.88 3.35
N LEU A 67 -11.17 3.37 4.53
CA LEU A 67 -11.00 4.78 4.90
C LEU A 67 -9.52 5.20 4.88
N ALA A 68 -8.62 4.37 5.40
CA ALA A 68 -7.18 4.63 5.35
C ALA A 68 -6.65 4.61 3.92
N ARG A 69 -7.09 3.67 3.08
CA ARG A 69 -6.69 3.59 1.67
C ARG A 69 -7.03 4.87 0.92
N ASP A 70 -8.25 5.37 1.08
CA ASP A 70 -8.70 6.59 0.41
C ASP A 70 -8.01 7.84 1.00
N ALA A 71 -7.75 7.89 2.31
CA ALA A 71 -6.98 8.96 2.94
C ALA A 71 -5.52 9.01 2.43
N ILE A 72 -4.83 7.87 2.39
CA ILE A 72 -3.45 7.76 1.91
C ILE A 72 -3.39 8.10 0.41
N ALA A 73 -4.35 7.64 -0.39
CA ALA A 73 -4.41 7.98 -1.81
C ALA A 73 -4.45 9.51 -2.02
N SER A 74 -5.26 10.21 -1.22
CA SER A 74 -5.40 11.67 -1.34
C SER A 74 -4.10 12.43 -1.10
N VAL A 75 -3.27 12.00 -0.13
CA VAL A 75 -1.99 12.66 0.18
C VAL A 75 -0.84 12.22 -0.72
N VAL A 76 -0.95 11.03 -1.34
CA VAL A 76 0.00 10.58 -2.36
C VAL A 76 -0.25 11.29 -3.69
N ASP A 77 -1.51 11.46 -4.09
CA ASP A 77 -1.90 12.14 -5.34
C ASP A 77 -1.75 13.67 -5.25
N ALA A 78 -2.00 14.26 -4.07
CA ALA A 78 -1.87 15.69 -3.81
C ALA A 78 -1.08 15.97 -2.51
N PRO A 79 0.26 15.82 -2.52
CA PRO A 79 1.09 16.04 -1.33
C PRO A 79 0.95 17.46 -0.78
N GLY A 80 0.72 17.57 0.53
CA GLY A 80 0.58 18.85 1.23
C GLY A 80 -0.82 19.46 1.22
N GLU A 81 -1.79 18.85 0.55
CA GLU A 81 -3.18 19.33 0.57
C GLU A 81 -3.82 19.14 1.96
N ALA A 82 -4.32 20.24 2.54
CA ALA A 82 -4.85 20.26 3.90
C ALA A 82 -5.99 19.25 4.12
N ALA A 83 -6.86 19.04 3.13
CA ALA A 83 -7.96 18.10 3.22
C ALA A 83 -7.47 16.64 3.31
N GLY A 84 -6.43 16.27 2.54
CA GLY A 84 -5.82 14.94 2.61
C GLY A 84 -5.10 14.72 3.95
N VAL A 85 -4.33 15.72 4.39
CA VAL A 85 -3.64 15.70 5.70
C VAL A 85 -4.64 15.49 6.84
N ALA A 86 -5.78 16.20 6.82
CA ALA A 86 -6.82 16.05 7.84
C ALA A 86 -7.42 14.64 7.86
N ARG A 87 -7.60 13.99 6.69
CA ARG A 87 -8.09 12.60 6.61
C ARG A 87 -7.11 11.62 7.22
N VAL A 88 -5.81 11.73 6.90
CA VAL A 88 -4.77 10.88 7.49
C VAL A 88 -4.69 11.07 9.01
N ASN A 89 -4.74 12.32 9.48
CA ASN A 89 -4.75 12.63 10.91
C ASN A 89 -5.97 12.03 11.64
N LYS A 90 -7.13 11.95 10.98
CA LYS A 90 -8.30 11.28 11.54
C LYS A 90 -8.00 9.79 11.80
N ILE A 91 -7.40 9.09 10.84
CA ILE A 91 -7.00 7.68 11.01
C ILE A 91 -6.00 7.55 12.17
N LEU A 92 -4.97 8.40 12.19
CA LEU A 92 -3.92 8.39 13.21
C LEU A 92 -4.45 8.66 14.62
N GLY A 93 -5.60 9.33 14.77
CA GLY A 93 -6.26 9.56 16.05
C GLY A 93 -6.83 8.31 16.73
N HIS A 94 -6.94 7.18 16.01
CA HIS A 94 -7.49 5.93 16.55
C HIS A 94 -6.46 5.01 17.22
N GLY A 95 -5.19 5.40 17.24
CA GLY A 95 -4.12 4.63 17.87
C GLY A 95 -3.01 5.53 18.40
N ARG A 96 -2.11 4.94 19.18
CA ARG A 96 -0.94 5.63 19.73
C ARG A 96 0.24 4.66 19.83
N ILE A 97 1.44 5.21 19.96
CA ILE A 97 2.61 4.43 20.33
C ILE A 97 2.84 4.52 21.83
N ARG A 98 2.95 3.36 22.47
CA ARG A 98 3.45 3.21 23.83
C ARG A 98 4.92 2.81 23.77
N ALA A 99 5.79 3.64 24.34
CA ALA A 99 7.18 3.25 24.56
C ALA A 99 7.24 2.13 25.62
N THR A 100 8.07 1.12 25.37
CA THR A 100 8.26 -0.02 26.27
C THR A 100 9.74 -0.22 26.57
N LEU A 101 10.03 -0.91 27.66
CA LEU A 101 11.36 -1.40 28.00
C LEU A 101 11.23 -2.88 28.32
N SER A 102 11.93 -3.71 27.55
CA SER A 102 11.97 -5.17 27.70
C SER A 102 13.39 -5.64 27.99
N GLU A 103 13.57 -6.94 28.27
CA GLU A 103 14.90 -7.54 28.39
C GLU A 103 15.75 -7.40 27.11
N GLN A 104 15.09 -7.20 25.97
CA GLN A 104 15.71 -6.97 24.66
C GLN A 104 16.06 -5.50 24.42
N GLY A 105 15.72 -4.60 25.34
CA GLY A 105 15.98 -3.16 25.26
C GLY A 105 14.72 -2.31 25.05
N PRO A 106 14.88 -1.02 24.70
CA PRO A 106 13.77 -0.12 24.45
C PRO A 106 12.98 -0.56 23.21
N GLY A 107 11.66 -0.42 23.28
CA GLY A 107 10.74 -0.78 22.21
C GLY A 107 9.59 0.20 22.07
N GLU A 108 8.80 0.00 21.02
CA GLU A 108 7.56 0.74 20.76
C GLU A 108 6.46 -0.28 20.44
N GLU A 109 5.30 -0.12 21.07
CA GLU A 109 4.12 -0.93 20.81
C GLU A 109 2.94 -0.05 20.42
N PRO A 110 2.26 -0.34 19.30
CA PRO A 110 1.02 0.36 18.96
C PRO A 110 -0.13 -0.12 19.85
N GLU A 111 -0.90 0.82 20.38
CA GLU A 111 -2.10 0.58 21.17
C GLU A 111 -3.33 1.18 20.50
N PHE A 112 -4.45 0.46 20.60
CA PHE A 112 -5.74 0.85 20.03
C PHE A 112 -6.83 0.70 21.07
N LYS A 113 -7.74 1.69 21.16
CA LYS A 113 -8.97 1.52 21.96
C LYS A 113 -9.94 0.55 21.30
N ASP A 114 -9.99 0.58 19.98
CA ASP A 114 -10.75 -0.33 19.13
C ASP A 114 -9.78 -0.99 18.16
N ALA A 115 -9.58 -2.30 18.32
CA ALA A 115 -8.62 -3.07 17.54
C ALA A 115 -8.93 -3.08 16.04
N SER A 116 -10.18 -2.86 15.63
CA SER A 116 -10.57 -2.81 14.21
C SER A 116 -9.96 -1.62 13.46
N TRP A 117 -9.42 -0.61 14.17
CA TRP A 117 -8.66 0.47 13.56
C TRP A 117 -7.18 0.13 13.33
N GLY A 118 -6.68 -0.96 13.89
CA GLY A 118 -5.24 -1.19 14.01
C GLY A 118 -4.53 -1.34 12.66
N ALA A 119 -5.07 -2.11 11.73
CA ALA A 119 -4.50 -2.29 10.40
C ALA A 119 -4.49 -0.96 9.59
N ALA A 120 -5.60 -0.23 9.64
CA ALA A 120 -5.75 1.10 9.03
C ALA A 120 -4.74 2.11 9.59
N TRP A 121 -4.59 2.12 10.91
CA TRP A 121 -3.65 2.99 11.62
C TRP A 121 -2.19 2.65 11.31
N LEU A 122 -1.84 1.36 11.26
CA LEU A 122 -0.49 0.93 10.89
C LEU A 122 -0.11 1.38 9.47
N ALA A 123 -1.03 1.27 8.51
CA ALA A 123 -0.81 1.79 7.16
C ALA A 123 -0.61 3.32 7.15
N ALA A 124 -1.41 4.06 7.91
CA ALA A 124 -1.23 5.52 8.03
C ALA A 124 0.10 5.90 8.70
N ARG A 125 0.53 5.17 9.74
CA ARG A 125 1.83 5.39 10.40
C ARG A 125 3.01 5.04 9.50
N ASP A 126 2.92 3.94 8.74
CA ASP A 126 3.93 3.57 7.75
C ASP A 126 4.16 4.69 6.74
N TYR A 127 3.08 5.33 6.25
CA TYR A 127 3.17 6.48 5.37
C TYR A 127 3.96 7.66 5.98
N LEU A 128 3.77 7.96 7.28
CA LEU A 128 4.58 8.97 7.97
C LEU A 128 6.06 8.60 7.99
N GLY A 129 6.38 7.31 8.17
CA GLY A 129 7.74 6.80 8.09
C GLY A 129 8.37 7.03 6.71
N LEU A 130 7.62 6.78 5.63
CA LEU A 130 8.08 7.06 4.27
C LEU A 130 8.33 8.55 4.01
N LEU A 131 7.44 9.41 4.50
CA LEU A 131 7.60 10.86 4.42
C LEU A 131 8.84 11.35 5.18
N ALA A 132 9.11 10.80 6.36
CA ALA A 132 10.29 11.14 7.14
C ALA A 132 11.59 10.63 6.49
N ALA A 133 11.55 9.47 5.84
CA ALA A 133 12.71 8.85 5.22
C ALA A 133 13.11 9.52 3.90
N ALA A 134 12.19 9.59 2.93
CA ALA A 134 12.44 10.15 1.60
C ALA A 134 11.11 10.33 0.83
N PRO A 135 10.44 11.48 0.93
CA PRO A 135 9.13 11.67 0.31
C PRO A 135 9.20 11.62 -1.23
N ASP A 136 10.32 12.00 -1.84
CA ASP A 136 10.58 11.94 -3.29
C ASP A 136 10.75 10.51 -3.85
N ARG A 137 10.90 9.53 -2.95
CA ARG A 137 10.96 8.10 -3.29
C ARG A 137 9.59 7.42 -3.27
N ILE A 138 8.53 8.09 -2.83
CA ILE A 138 7.16 7.62 -2.99
C ILE A 138 6.72 7.92 -4.43
N ARG A 139 6.54 6.87 -5.25
CA ARG A 139 6.33 7.05 -6.69
C ARG A 139 5.15 6.28 -7.22
N ARG A 140 4.43 6.89 -8.16
CA ARG A 140 3.52 6.20 -9.06
C ARG A 140 4.30 5.56 -10.20
N CYS A 141 3.87 4.39 -10.66
CA CYS A 141 4.43 3.75 -11.84
C CYS A 141 4.30 4.67 -13.07
N ALA A 142 5.40 4.85 -13.81
CA ALA A 142 5.43 5.71 -14.99
C ALA A 142 4.71 5.11 -16.23
N HIS A 143 4.01 3.99 -16.11
CA HIS A 143 3.30 3.36 -17.24
C HIS A 143 1.89 3.90 -17.24
N GLU A 144 1.44 4.45 -18.37
CA GLU A 144 0.16 5.16 -18.48
C GLU A 144 -1.04 4.32 -18.01
N ALA A 145 -1.06 3.03 -18.38
CA ALA A 145 -2.10 2.08 -17.95
C ALA A 145 -1.90 1.48 -16.54
N CYS A 146 -0.92 1.95 -15.76
CA CYS A 146 -0.62 1.43 -14.43
C CYS A 146 -0.98 2.45 -13.35
N ILE A 147 -1.67 1.98 -12.31
CA ILE A 147 -2.09 2.80 -11.16
C ILE A 147 -1.32 2.47 -9.88
N LEU A 148 -0.33 1.59 -9.97
CA LEU A 148 0.42 1.10 -8.80
C LEU A 148 1.44 2.12 -8.31
N HIS A 149 1.67 2.09 -7.01
CA HIS A 149 2.65 2.90 -6.30
C HIS A 149 3.78 2.01 -5.76
N PHE A 150 4.96 2.59 -5.59
CA PHE A 150 6.11 1.90 -5.02
C PHE A 150 7.02 2.88 -4.28
N PHE A 151 7.83 2.35 -3.37
CA PHE A 151 8.92 3.10 -2.76
C PHE A 151 10.22 2.81 -3.51
N ASP A 152 10.92 3.86 -3.96
CA ASP A 152 12.14 3.72 -4.74
C ASP A 152 13.33 3.37 -3.85
N THR A 153 13.57 2.08 -3.65
CA THR A 153 14.74 1.55 -2.91
C THR A 153 16.01 1.46 -3.77
N SER A 154 15.97 1.89 -5.04
CA SER A 154 17.15 1.84 -5.89
C SER A 154 18.25 2.78 -5.38
N ARG A 155 19.51 2.38 -5.57
CA ARG A 155 20.69 3.14 -5.12
C ARG A 155 20.64 4.61 -5.54
N ASN A 156 20.21 4.86 -6.79
CA ASN A 156 20.22 6.20 -7.39
C ASN A 156 18.86 6.91 -7.34
N GLY A 157 17.79 6.28 -6.82
CA GLY A 157 16.44 6.89 -6.82
C GLY A 157 15.88 7.09 -8.23
N THR A 158 16.18 6.18 -9.16
CA THR A 158 15.79 6.29 -10.58
C THR A 158 14.83 5.19 -11.04
N ARG A 159 14.24 4.42 -10.13
CA ARG A 159 13.20 3.44 -10.48
C ARG A 159 11.99 4.20 -11.01
N ARG A 160 11.54 3.81 -12.21
CA ARG A 160 10.37 4.40 -12.90
C ARG A 160 9.17 3.47 -12.94
N TRP A 161 9.39 2.18 -12.74
CA TRP A 161 8.37 1.14 -12.92
C TRP A 161 8.19 0.36 -11.63
N CYS A 162 6.93 0.05 -11.31
CA CYS A 162 6.62 -0.79 -10.15
C CYS A 162 7.20 -2.21 -10.30
N SER A 163 7.39 -2.70 -11.52
CA SER A 163 8.16 -3.91 -11.78
C SER A 163 8.78 -3.82 -13.16
N MET A 164 10.05 -4.21 -13.26
CA MET A 164 10.73 -4.31 -14.55
C MET A 164 10.11 -5.40 -15.42
N ALA A 165 9.74 -6.54 -14.82
CA ALA A 165 9.15 -7.67 -15.53
C ALA A 165 7.77 -7.33 -16.12
N ALA A 166 6.95 -6.58 -15.39
CA ALA A 166 5.61 -6.18 -15.83
C ALA A 166 5.64 -4.87 -16.63
N CYS A 167 5.80 -3.73 -15.95
CA CYS A 167 5.68 -2.41 -16.58
C CYS A 167 6.91 -2.02 -17.42
N GLY A 168 8.11 -2.40 -16.98
CA GLY A 168 9.34 -2.10 -17.71
C GLY A 168 9.38 -2.76 -19.10
N ASN A 169 8.95 -4.02 -19.18
CA ASN A 169 8.88 -4.76 -20.44
C ASN A 169 7.75 -4.28 -21.34
N ARG A 170 6.55 -3.99 -20.81
CA ARG A 170 5.46 -3.38 -21.60
C ARG A 170 5.89 -2.06 -22.25
N ALA A 171 6.55 -1.19 -21.48
CA ALA A 171 7.05 0.08 -22.03
C ALA A 171 8.12 -0.11 -23.12
N LYS A 172 8.96 -1.15 -23.03
CA LYS A 172 9.93 -1.49 -24.09
C LYS A 172 9.21 -1.99 -25.36
N ALA A 173 8.21 -2.86 -25.21
CA ALA A 173 7.44 -3.39 -26.33
C ALA A 173 6.70 -2.29 -27.09
N SER A 174 5.99 -1.38 -26.39
CA SER A 174 5.29 -0.26 -27.04
C SER A 174 6.23 0.64 -27.85
N ARG A 175 7.43 0.93 -27.32
CA ARG A 175 8.45 1.71 -28.04
C ARG A 175 9.03 0.98 -29.26
N HIS A 176 9.10 -0.35 -29.24
CA HIS A 176 9.53 -1.12 -30.40
C HIS A 176 8.47 -1.09 -31.48
N TYR A 177 7.20 -1.32 -31.11
CA TYR A 177 6.07 -1.32 -32.03
C TYR A 177 5.88 0.03 -32.75
N ALA A 178 5.97 1.14 -32.00
CA ALA A 178 5.91 2.49 -32.59
C ALA A 178 6.99 2.70 -33.66
N ARG A 179 8.24 2.31 -33.37
CA ARG A 179 9.36 2.42 -34.31
C ARG A 179 9.21 1.54 -35.56
N SER A 180 8.63 0.35 -35.42
CA SER A 180 8.38 -0.54 -36.57
C SER A 180 7.20 -0.12 -37.46
N ARG A 181 6.43 0.91 -37.07
CA ARG A 181 5.34 1.47 -37.89
C ARG A 181 5.71 2.77 -38.61
N GLU A 182 6.86 3.35 -38.23
CA GLU A 182 7.39 4.59 -38.80
C GLU A 182 8.50 4.34 -39.82
N GLY A 183 8.94 3.09 -39.98
CA GLY A 183 9.87 2.64 -41.04
C GLY A 183 9.21 1.61 -41.93
#